data_AF-A0A3M1MTN6-F1
#
_entry.id   AF-A0A3M1MTN6-F1
#
_cell.length_a   1.000
_cell.length_b   1.000
_cell.length_c   1.000
_cell.angle_alpha   90.00
_cell.angle_beta   90.00
_cell.angle_gamma   90.00
#
_symmetry.space_group_name_H-M   'P 1'
#
loop_
_entity.id
_entity.type
_entity.pdbx_description
1 polymer ?
#
loop_
_entity_poly.entity_id
_entity_poly.type
_entity_poly.pdbx_seq_one_letter_code
_entity_poly.pdbx_strand_id
1 'polypeptide(L)'
;MADVLDLGFSPCPNDTFIFHALVHGLVPNAPRVRARLEDVETLNQLARKAVLELTKISYHAFGHLRRDYLLLRSGGALGRGCGPLLVSRPGTDLEELYAKPVAIPGELTTANLLLRLFEPRLER
;
A
#
# COMPACT_ATOMS: atom_id res chain seq x y z
N MET A 1 -3.14 -31.64 2.67
CA MET A 1 -3.96 -30.59 3.31
C MET A 1 -3.81 -29.36 2.43
N ALA A 2 -4.87 -28.63 2.13
CA ALA A 2 -4.70 -27.35 1.41
C ALA A 2 -4.04 -26.37 2.40
N ASP A 3 -2.83 -25.91 2.09
CA ASP A 3 -2.09 -24.98 2.94
C ASP A 3 -2.88 -23.67 3.10
N VAL A 4 -2.99 -23.19 4.34
CA VAL A 4 -3.62 -21.89 4.66
C VAL A 4 -2.59 -20.81 4.37
N LEU A 5 -2.90 -19.89 3.46
CA LEU A 5 -2.00 -18.80 3.08
C LEU A 5 -2.13 -17.62 4.06
N ASP A 6 -1.02 -17.01 4.48
CA ASP A 6 -1.06 -15.75 5.22
C ASP A 6 -1.29 -14.57 4.25
N LEU A 7 -2.42 -13.88 4.42
CA LEU A 7 -2.86 -12.75 3.60
C LEU A 7 -2.75 -11.44 4.40
N GLY A 8 -1.80 -10.59 4.04
CA GLY A 8 -1.63 -9.26 4.62
C GLY A 8 -2.40 -8.16 3.89
N PHE A 9 -3.22 -7.37 4.58
CA PHE A 9 -3.85 -6.17 4.04
C PHE A 9 -4.12 -5.13 5.13
N SER A 10 -4.48 -3.91 4.75
CA SER A 10 -4.68 -2.84 5.72
C SER A 10 -6.06 -2.89 6.38
N PRO A 11 -6.25 -2.33 7.59
CA PRO A 11 -7.58 -2.21 8.20
C PRO A 11 -8.48 -1.16 7.52
N CYS A 12 -8.04 -0.52 6.43
CA CYS A 12 -8.82 0.49 5.73
C CYS A 12 -10.11 -0.11 5.13
N PRO A 13 -11.23 0.64 5.09
CA PRO A 13 -12.52 0.13 4.61
C PRO A 13 -12.51 -0.48 3.21
N ASN A 14 -11.69 0.05 2.30
CA ASN A 14 -11.57 -0.48 0.95
C ASN A 14 -10.98 -1.90 0.93
N ASP A 15 -9.97 -2.17 1.77
CA ASP A 15 -9.31 -3.48 1.83
C ASP A 15 -10.19 -4.51 2.55
N THR A 16 -10.82 -4.12 3.67
CA THR A 16 -11.74 -5.00 4.39
C THR A 16 -12.95 -5.34 3.53
N PHE A 17 -13.44 -4.41 2.71
CA PHE A 17 -14.46 -4.68 1.70
C PHE A 17 -13.98 -5.67 0.64
N ILE A 18 -12.81 -5.44 0.02
CA ILE A 18 -12.24 -6.32 -1.02
C ILE A 18 -12.08 -7.76 -0.54
N PHE A 19 -11.56 -7.95 0.67
CA PHE A 19 -11.19 -9.28 1.17
C PHE A 19 -12.23 -9.97 2.03
N HIS A 20 -13.34 -9.31 2.38
CA HIS A 20 -14.40 -9.85 3.26
C HIS A 20 -14.81 -11.28 2.87
N ALA A 21 -15.23 -11.47 1.61
CA ALA A 21 -15.73 -12.75 1.15
C ALA A 21 -14.66 -13.86 1.20
N LEU A 22 -13.40 -13.53 0.91
CA LEU A 22 -12.30 -14.50 0.94
C LEU A 22 -11.96 -14.90 2.38
N VAL A 23 -11.83 -13.93 3.27
CA VAL A 23 -11.48 -14.14 4.70
C VAL A 23 -12.57 -14.93 5.42
N HIS A 24 -13.84 -14.75 5.07
CA HIS A 24 -14.96 -15.48 5.67
C HIS A 24 -15.34 -16.77 4.93
N GLY A 25 -14.57 -17.20 3.93
CA GLY A 25 -14.81 -18.46 3.21
C GLY A 25 -16.09 -18.45 2.37
N LEU A 26 -16.56 -17.28 1.95
CA LEU A 26 -17.76 -17.10 1.13
C LEU A 26 -17.50 -17.27 -0.37
N VAL A 27 -16.23 -17.36 -0.79
CA VAL A 27 -15.84 -17.59 -2.19
C VAL A 27 -15.68 -19.11 -2.44
N PRO A 28 -16.51 -19.73 -3.29
CA PRO A 28 -16.42 -21.17 -3.56
C PRO A 28 -15.07 -21.56 -4.17
N ASN A 29 -14.50 -22.69 -3.74
CA ASN A 29 -13.24 -23.26 -4.23
C ASN A 29 -12.00 -22.35 -4.09
N ALA A 30 -12.09 -21.26 -3.32
CA ALA A 30 -10.93 -20.43 -3.01
C ALA A 30 -10.04 -21.10 -1.95
N PRO A 31 -8.72 -20.85 -1.97
CA PRO A 31 -7.83 -21.28 -0.89
C PRO A 31 -8.24 -20.62 0.43
N ARG A 32 -7.99 -21.33 1.53
CA ARG A 32 -8.16 -20.75 2.86
C ARG A 32 -7.05 -19.73 3.11
N VAL A 33 -7.43 -18.60 3.70
CA VAL A 33 -6.49 -17.54 4.07
C VAL A 33 -6.56 -17.24 5.56
N ARG A 34 -5.43 -16.88 6.16
CA ARG A 34 -5.36 -16.26 7.48
C ARG A 34 -5.07 -14.78 7.30
N ALA A 35 -6.00 -13.93 7.73
CA ALA A 35 -5.84 -12.48 7.59
C ALA A 35 -4.83 -11.93 8.61
N ARG A 36 -3.93 -11.07 8.13
CA ARG A 36 -3.02 -10.27 8.96
C ARG A 36 -3.22 -8.79 8.62
N LEU A 37 -3.84 -8.05 9.54
CA LEU A 37 -4.14 -6.63 9.33
C LEU A 37 -2.99 -5.77 9.84
N GLU A 38 -2.39 -4.97 8.96
CA GLU A 38 -1.22 -4.14 9.27
C GLU A 38 -1.28 -2.81 8.53
N ASP A 39 -0.53 -1.81 9.02
CA ASP A 39 -0.29 -0.58 8.25
C ASP A 39 0.37 -0.88 6.88
N VAL A 40 0.09 -0.06 5.86
CA VAL A 40 0.59 -0.30 4.50
C VAL A 40 2.10 -0.25 4.40
N GLU A 41 2.78 0.61 5.17
CA GLU A 41 4.23 0.66 5.18
C GLU A 41 4.80 -0.56 5.90
N THR A 42 4.16 -1.03 6.97
CA THR A 42 4.50 -2.33 7.59
C THR A 42 4.39 -3.47 6.58
N LEU A 43 3.31 -3.53 5.78
CA LEU A 43 3.15 -4.52 4.72
C LEU A 43 4.26 -4.41 3.66
N ASN A 44 4.61 -3.18 3.23
CA ASN A 44 5.73 -2.95 2.31
C ASN A 44 7.05 -3.53 2.87
N GLN A 45 7.34 -3.31 4.16
CA GLN A 45 8.56 -3.82 4.80
C GLN A 45 8.54 -5.34 5.02
N LEU A 46 7.37 -5.94 5.31
CA LEU A 46 7.21 -7.39 5.41
C LEU A 46 7.39 -8.07 4.04
N ALA A 47 6.86 -7.48 2.97
CA ALA A 47 7.03 -7.97 1.61
C ALA A 47 8.50 -7.97 1.18
N ARG A 48 9.28 -6.95 1.56
CA ARG A 48 10.75 -6.94 1.33
C ARG A 48 11.50 -8.10 1.97
N LYS A 49 10.93 -8.68 3.02
CA LYS A 49 11.49 -9.82 3.76
C LYS A 49 10.84 -11.16 3.35
N ALA A 50 9.97 -11.15 2.34
CA ALA A 50 9.19 -12.30 1.89
C ALA A 50 8.43 -13.03 3.03
N VAL A 51 7.91 -12.27 4.00
CA VAL A 51 7.28 -12.84 5.21
C VAL A 51 5.87 -13.39 4.94
N LEU A 52 5.17 -12.87 3.93
CA LEU A 52 3.77 -13.20 3.64
C LEU A 52 3.66 -13.82 2.25
N GLU A 53 2.91 -14.93 2.09
CA GLU A 53 2.68 -15.51 0.75
C GLU A 53 1.79 -14.63 -0.12
N LEU A 54 0.85 -13.90 0.51
CA LEU A 54 -0.06 -12.99 -0.17
C LEU A 54 -0.15 -11.65 0.56
N THR A 55 0.01 -10.52 -0.13
CA THR A 55 -0.02 -9.21 0.52
C THR A 55 -0.49 -8.08 -0.39
N LYS A 56 -1.32 -7.18 0.16
CA LYS A 56 -1.59 -5.85 -0.41
C LYS A 56 -0.33 -5.01 -0.24
N ILE A 57 0.07 -4.33 -1.31
CA ILE A 57 1.32 -3.60 -1.34
C ILE A 57 1.17 -2.27 -2.07
N SER A 58 2.03 -1.31 -1.73
CA SER A 58 2.18 -0.10 -2.55
C SER A 58 2.82 -0.44 -3.89
N TYR A 59 2.31 0.14 -4.99
CA TYR A 59 2.90 -0.03 -6.33
C TYR A 59 4.36 0.42 -6.41
N HIS A 60 4.76 1.43 -5.64
CA HIS A 60 6.16 1.83 -5.50
C HIS A 60 7.01 0.69 -4.93
N ALA A 61 6.63 0.13 -3.77
CA ALA A 61 7.27 -1.06 -3.20
C ALA A 61 7.34 -2.24 -4.19
N PHE A 62 6.23 -2.54 -4.89
CA PHE A 62 6.20 -3.64 -5.86
C PHE A 62 7.26 -3.50 -6.97
N GLY A 63 7.57 -2.27 -7.40
CA GLY A 63 8.62 -2.02 -8.40
C GLY A 63 9.98 -2.64 -8.02
N HIS A 64 10.26 -2.74 -6.71
CA HIS A 64 11.48 -3.33 -6.15
C HIS A 64 11.39 -4.85 -5.91
N LEU A 65 10.20 -5.44 -5.96
CA LEU A 65 9.93 -6.82 -5.52
C LEU A 65 9.50 -7.76 -6.65
N ARG A 66 9.67 -7.34 -7.91
CA ARG A 66 9.26 -8.11 -9.11
C ARG A 66 9.98 -9.45 -9.29
N ARG A 67 11.04 -9.72 -8.53
CA ARG A 67 11.75 -11.02 -8.54
C ARG A 67 11.11 -12.05 -7.63
N ASP A 68 10.54 -11.58 -6.51
CA ASP A 68 10.04 -12.44 -5.43
C ASP A 68 8.50 -12.54 -5.46
N TYR A 69 7.83 -11.53 -6.02
CA TYR A 69 6.37 -11.46 -6.09
C TYR A 69 5.86 -11.24 -7.52
N LEU A 70 4.69 -11.82 -7.79
CA LEU A 70 3.87 -11.54 -8.96
C LEU A 70 2.68 -10.68 -8.56
N LEU A 71 2.36 -9.68 -9.38
CA LEU A 71 1.20 -8.83 -9.17
C LEU A 71 -0.06 -9.50 -9.71
N LEU A 72 -1.06 -9.69 -8.84
CA LEU A 72 -2.36 -10.19 -9.24
C LEU A 72 -3.14 -9.14 -10.06
N ARG A 73 -4.05 -9.63 -10.91
CA ARG A 73 -4.90 -8.77 -11.77
C ARG A 73 -6.09 -8.14 -11.02
N SER A 74 -6.30 -8.51 -9.76
CA SER A 74 -7.44 -8.10 -8.93
C SER A 74 -6.97 -7.65 -7.53
N GLY A 75 -7.87 -6.99 -6.78
CA GLY A 75 -7.62 -6.56 -5.40
C GLY A 75 -6.80 -5.27 -5.26
N GLY A 76 -6.42 -4.63 -6.38
CA GLY A 76 -5.70 -3.35 -6.38
C GLY A 76 -6.61 -2.13 -6.20
N ALA A 77 -6.02 -1.01 -5.79
CA ALA A 77 -6.66 0.30 -5.75
C ALA A 77 -5.99 1.25 -6.76
N LEU A 78 -6.67 1.52 -7.87
CA LEU A 78 -6.18 2.37 -8.97
C LEU A 78 -7.33 3.21 -9.51
N GLY A 79 -7.04 4.46 -9.91
CA GLY A 79 -8.05 5.32 -10.51
C GLY A 79 -7.63 6.78 -10.62
N ARG A 80 -8.54 7.59 -11.17
CA ARG A 80 -8.48 9.06 -11.09
C ARG A 80 -9.40 9.52 -9.97
N GLY A 81 -9.00 10.54 -9.21
CA GLY A 81 -9.75 11.01 -8.04
C GLY A 81 -9.47 10.25 -6.73
N CYS A 82 -8.47 9.35 -6.72
CA CYS A 82 -7.99 8.66 -5.51
C CYS A 82 -6.50 8.92 -5.23
N GLY A 83 -5.96 10.03 -5.75
CA GLY A 83 -4.57 10.40 -5.58
C GLY A 83 -4.27 10.88 -4.16
N PRO A 84 -3.03 10.71 -3.67
CA PRO A 84 -2.58 11.31 -2.42
C PRO A 84 -2.61 12.84 -2.53
N LEU A 85 -2.80 13.51 -1.41
CA LEU A 85 -2.83 14.97 -1.32
C LEU A 85 -1.69 15.45 -0.43
N LEU A 86 -1.03 16.53 -0.83
CA LEU A 86 -0.15 17.33 0.02
C LEU A 86 -0.97 18.48 0.61
N VAL A 87 -0.92 18.65 1.92
CA VAL A 87 -1.70 19.68 2.63
C VAL A 87 -0.78 20.53 3.51
N SER A 88 -1.11 21.82 3.63
CA SER A 88 -0.39 22.79 4.45
C SER A 88 -1.37 23.64 5.24
N ARG A 89 -0.84 24.50 6.13
CA ARG A 89 -1.67 25.50 6.81
C ARG A 89 -2.18 26.54 5.80
N PRO A 90 -3.37 27.12 6.03
CA PRO A 90 -3.84 28.23 5.19
C PRO A 90 -2.82 29.37 5.15
N GLY A 91 -2.59 29.91 3.95
CA GLY A 91 -1.65 31.02 3.73
C GLY A 91 -0.17 30.62 3.58
N THR A 92 0.18 29.34 3.67
CA THR A 92 1.53 28.85 3.32
C THR A 92 1.72 28.95 1.80
N ASP A 93 2.76 29.64 1.37
CA ASP A 93 3.14 29.68 -0.05
C ASP A 93 3.88 28.40 -0.48
N LEU A 94 3.96 28.15 -1.79
CA LEU A 94 4.57 26.92 -2.30
C LEU A 94 6.08 26.85 -2.06
N GLU A 95 6.81 27.95 -2.16
CA GLU A 95 8.26 27.96 -1.91
C GLU A 95 8.57 27.76 -0.42
N GLU A 96 7.76 28.36 0.46
CA GLU A 96 7.82 28.11 1.90
C GLU A 96 7.52 26.64 2.22
N LEU A 97 6.54 26.04 1.55
CA LEU A 97 6.25 24.61 1.68
C LEU A 97 7.43 23.75 1.21
N TYR A 98 8.03 24.09 0.08
CA TYR A 98 9.14 23.33 -0.50
C TYR A 98 10.42 23.39 0.33
N ALA A 99 10.59 24.42 1.15
CA ALA A 99 11.71 24.58 2.07
C ALA A 99 11.48 23.90 3.44
N LYS A 100 10.36 23.19 3.65
CA LYS A 100 10.01 22.57 4.93
C LYS A 100 10.02 21.04 4.85
N PRO A 101 10.28 20.35 5.98
CA PRO A 101 10.09 18.92 6.08
C PRO A 101 8.62 18.53 5.86
N VAL A 102 8.39 17.50 5.05
CA VAL A 102 7.06 16.93 4.80
C VAL A 102 6.94 15.57 5.46
N ALA A 103 6.02 15.47 6.42
CA ALA A 103 5.66 14.18 6.98
C ALA A 103 5.05 13.26 5.91
N ILE A 104 5.65 12.09 5.71
CA ILE A 104 5.19 11.09 4.75
C ILE A 104 4.58 9.86 5.47
N PRO A 105 3.61 9.17 4.84
CA PRO A 105 2.99 7.98 5.44
C PRO A 105 3.85 6.71 5.36
N GLY A 106 5.01 6.78 4.71
CA GLY A 106 5.93 5.66 4.55
C GLY A 106 6.79 5.77 3.30
N GLU A 107 8.05 5.34 3.41
CA GLU A 107 9.05 5.52 2.35
C GLU A 107 8.70 4.76 1.07
N LEU A 108 8.13 3.56 1.20
CA LEU A 108 7.82 2.71 0.06
C LEU A 108 6.39 2.88 -0.46
N THR A 109 5.64 3.85 0.09
CA THR A 109 4.31 4.17 -0.40
C THR A 109 4.35 4.74 -1.82
N THR A 110 3.30 4.47 -2.60
CA THR A 110 3.13 5.13 -3.91
C THR A 110 2.93 6.65 -3.73
N ALA A 111 2.39 7.08 -2.58
CA ALA A 111 2.27 8.48 -2.24
C ALA A 111 3.63 9.17 -2.16
N ASN A 112 4.61 8.57 -1.47
CA ASN A 112 5.96 9.11 -1.41
C ASN A 112 6.64 9.12 -2.79
N LEU A 113 6.45 8.08 -3.62
CA LEU A 113 6.96 8.09 -5.00
C LEU A 113 6.40 9.27 -5.80
N LEU A 114 5.08 9.47 -5.77
CA LEU A 114 4.44 10.56 -6.50
C LEU A 114 4.87 11.93 -5.97
N LEU A 115 5.04 12.09 -4.66
CA LEU A 115 5.57 13.31 -4.06
C LEU A 115 6.98 13.64 -4.59
N ARG A 116 7.86 12.64 -4.64
CA ARG A 116 9.22 12.78 -5.19
C ARG A 116 9.26 13.15 -6.67
N LEU A 117 8.30 12.63 -7.45
CA LEU A 117 8.19 12.95 -8.87
C LEU A 117 7.58 14.33 -9.09
N PHE A 118 6.70 14.77 -8.19
CA PHE A 118 6.07 16.09 -8.25
C PHE A 118 7.05 17.21 -7.92
N GLU A 119 7.78 17.09 -6.81
CA GLU A 119 8.78 18.09 -6.40
C GLU A 119 9.98 17.39 -5.72
N PRO A 120 11.08 17.17 -6.45
CA PRO A 120 12.27 16.49 -5.92
C PRO A 120 13.02 17.25 -4.82
N ARG A 121 12.82 18.57 -4.72
CA ARG A 121 13.49 19.42 -3.71
C ARG A 121 12.92 19.23 -2.30
N LEU A 122 11.71 18.67 -2.19
CA LEU A 122 11.07 18.46 -0.90
C LEU A 122 11.87 17.53 0.00
N GLU A 123 12.27 18.08 1.15
CA GLU A 123 12.80 17.31 2.27
C GLU A 123 11.65 16.56 2.97
N ARG A 124 11.90 15.30 3.31
CA ARG A 124 10.88 14.34 3.79
C ARG A 124 11.35 13.72 5.09
#